data_AF-A0A5C7SR32-F1
#
_entry.id   AF-A0A5C7SR32-F1
#
_cell.length_a   1.000
_cell.length_b   1.000
_cell.length_c   1.000
_cell.angle_alpha   90.00
_cell.angle_beta   90.00
_cell.angle_gamma   90.00
#
_symmetry.space_group_name_H-M   'P 1'
#
loop_
_entity.id
_entity.type
_entity.pdbx_description
1 polymer ?
#
loop_
_entity_poly.entity_id
_entity_poly.type
_entity_poly.pdbx_seq_one_letter_code
_entity_poly.pdbx_strand_id
1 'polypeptide(L)'
;MSTALAGAAAAASTESGLLEAGLLERIVEESRVAQSEQEKSRARDIIGELVKQVLEGEVVVSDNLAASIDARVAELDRLISEQLSAIMHAPEFQALESAWTGLHYLCRQTSTGTHLKIKLLNAGKRELIKDFKSAIDFDQSALFKKVYEEEFGTFGGAPFGALIGQFELTRQP
;
A
#
# COMPACT_ATOMS: atom_id res chain seq x y z
N MET A 1 12.67 35.28 47.60
CA MET A 1 13.66 34.20 47.35
C MET A 1 13.10 33.05 46.50
N SER A 2 12.15 33.28 45.57
CA SER A 2 11.46 32.19 44.85
C SER A 2 11.75 32.12 43.34
N THR A 3 12.49 33.09 42.78
CA THR A 3 12.80 33.17 41.33
C THR A 3 14.15 32.57 40.94
N ALA A 4 14.99 32.16 41.92
CA ALA A 4 16.30 31.56 41.64
C ALA A 4 16.24 30.03 41.37
N LEU A 5 15.20 29.32 41.84
CA LEU A 5 15.08 27.87 41.64
C LEU A 5 14.58 27.48 40.23
N ALA A 6 13.81 28.34 39.55
CA ALA A 6 13.27 28.04 38.21
C ALA A 6 14.34 28.09 37.10
N GLY A 7 15.35 28.96 37.24
CA GLY A 7 16.47 29.04 36.29
C GLY A 7 17.44 27.85 36.39
N ALA A 8 17.57 27.25 37.58
CA ALA A 8 18.44 26.09 37.79
C ALA A 8 17.86 24.80 37.17
N ALA A 9 16.54 24.63 37.17
CA ALA A 9 15.89 23.47 36.55
C ALA A 9 15.97 23.50 35.01
N ALA A 10 15.85 24.69 34.40
CA ALA A 10 16.01 24.87 32.95
C ALA A 10 17.48 24.75 32.49
N ALA A 11 18.43 25.17 33.32
CA ALA A 11 19.86 24.96 33.08
C ALA A 11 20.26 23.48 33.18
N ALA A 12 19.72 22.75 34.17
CA ALA A 12 19.97 21.31 34.33
C ALA A 12 19.45 20.46 33.16
N SER A 13 18.26 20.78 32.62
CA SER A 13 17.75 20.11 31.40
C SER A 13 18.55 20.46 30.15
N THR A 14 19.15 21.65 30.08
CA THR A 14 19.98 22.08 28.95
C THR A 14 21.37 21.44 29.01
N GLU A 15 21.96 21.31 30.21
CA GLU A 15 23.22 20.59 30.43
C GLU A 15 23.08 19.08 30.14
N SER A 16 21.98 18.44 30.55
CA SER A 16 21.72 17.03 30.21
C SER A 16 21.63 16.78 28.69
N GLY A 17 20.94 17.64 27.94
CA GLY A 17 20.86 17.50 26.47
C GLY A 17 22.20 17.73 25.75
N LEU A 18 23.07 18.60 26.28
CA LEU A 18 24.43 18.82 25.77
C LEU A 18 25.35 17.62 26.05
N LEU A 19 25.19 16.96 27.19
CA LEU A 19 25.92 15.74 27.55
C LEU A 19 25.46 14.54 26.71
N GLU A 20 24.17 14.41 26.43
CA GLU A 20 23.61 13.39 25.52
C GLU A 20 24.12 13.57 24.09
N ALA A 21 24.12 14.81 23.56
CA ALA A 21 24.64 15.10 22.24
C ALA A 21 26.14 14.77 22.11
N GLY A 22 26.94 15.04 23.15
CA GLY A 22 28.36 14.71 23.20
C GLY A 22 28.64 13.20 23.35
N LEU A 23 27.78 12.47 24.05
CA LEU A 23 27.88 11.01 24.19
C LEU A 23 27.55 10.30 22.87
N LEU A 24 26.50 10.76 22.17
CA LEU A 24 26.12 10.25 20.85
C LEU A 24 27.23 10.44 19.81
N GLU A 25 27.87 11.61 19.80
CA GLU A 25 29.01 11.89 18.91
C GLU A 25 30.16 10.89 19.13
N ARG A 26 30.46 10.60 20.41
CA ARG A 26 31.53 9.68 20.81
C ARG A 26 31.23 8.22 20.43
N ILE A 27 29.97 7.79 20.54
CA ILE A 27 29.53 6.44 20.14
C ILE A 27 29.62 6.27 18.61
N VAL A 28 29.23 7.30 17.83
CA VAL A 28 29.33 7.27 16.37
C VAL A 28 30.79 7.21 15.91
N GLU A 29 31.70 7.92 16.56
CA GLU A 29 33.14 7.84 16.29
C GLU A 29 33.74 6.47 16.66
N GLU A 30 33.36 5.89 17.79
CA GLU A 30 33.88 4.58 18.24
C GLU A 30 33.36 3.40 17.43
N SER A 31 32.11 3.47 16.94
CA SER A 31 31.44 2.35 16.25
C SER A 31 32.03 2.02 14.88
N ARG A 32 32.84 2.93 14.27
CA ARG A 32 33.49 2.74 12.95
C ARG A 32 32.54 2.36 11.80
N VAL A 33 31.23 2.62 11.93
CA VAL A 33 30.18 2.15 11.00
C VAL A 33 30.08 3.00 9.73
N ALA A 34 30.62 4.22 9.73
CA ALA A 34 30.39 5.21 8.67
C ALA A 34 31.72 5.79 8.17
N GLN A 35 32.01 5.62 6.87
CA GLN A 35 33.22 6.19 6.24
C GLN A 35 32.95 7.53 5.57
N SER A 36 31.68 7.86 5.32
CA SER A 36 31.23 9.16 4.80
C SER A 36 30.46 9.99 5.83
N GLU A 37 30.48 11.32 5.70
CA GLU A 37 29.70 12.24 6.54
C GLU A 37 28.18 11.98 6.48
N GLN A 38 27.67 11.51 5.33
CA GLN A 38 26.26 11.17 5.16
C GLN A 38 25.87 9.90 5.94
N GLU A 39 26.74 8.89 5.97
CA GLU A 39 26.53 7.69 6.78
C GLU A 39 26.60 8.00 8.28
N LYS A 40 27.49 8.91 8.70
CA LYS A 40 27.58 9.35 10.11
C LYS A 40 26.31 10.06 10.57
N SER A 41 25.79 10.97 9.74
CA SER A 41 24.51 11.65 10.00
C SER A 41 23.37 10.63 10.15
N ARG A 42 23.27 9.69 9.20
CA ARG A 42 22.22 8.66 9.24
C ARG A 42 22.35 7.72 10.44
N ALA A 43 23.57 7.33 10.81
CA ALA A 43 23.81 6.52 11.99
C ALA A 43 23.43 7.27 13.28
N ARG A 44 23.74 8.57 13.36
CA ARG A 44 23.34 9.43 14.48
C ARG A 44 21.83 9.49 14.64
N ASP A 45 21.10 9.65 13.54
CA ASP A 45 19.63 9.72 13.57
C ASP A 45 19.02 8.39 14.05
N ILE A 46 19.53 7.25 13.56
CA ILE A 46 19.05 5.91 13.95
C ILE A 46 19.35 5.63 15.43
N ILE A 47 20.57 5.94 15.89
CA ILE A 47 20.96 5.75 17.29
C ILE A 47 20.16 6.68 18.20
N GLY A 48 19.95 7.94 17.79
CA GLY A 48 19.14 8.90 18.52
C GLY A 48 17.69 8.44 18.70
N GLU A 49 17.07 7.92 17.65
CA GLU A 49 15.72 7.36 17.72
C GLU A 49 15.67 6.10 18.61
N LEU A 50 16.67 5.21 18.53
CA LEU A 50 16.77 4.05 19.41
C LEU A 50 16.88 4.44 20.89
N VAL A 51 17.73 5.42 21.21
CA VAL A 51 17.89 5.91 22.59
C VAL A 51 16.58 6.51 23.10
N LYS A 52 15.88 7.28 22.27
CA LYS A 52 14.56 7.81 22.61
C LYS A 52 13.55 6.70 22.90
N GLN A 53 13.48 5.67 22.07
CA GLN A 53 12.58 4.52 22.28
C GLN A 53 12.93 3.70 23.53
N VAL A 54 14.22 3.58 23.87
CA VAL A 54 14.66 2.97 25.13
C VAL A 54 14.23 3.82 26.33
N LEU A 55 14.38 5.15 26.26
CA LEU A 55 13.97 6.09 27.32
C LEU A 55 12.45 6.13 27.51
N GLU A 56 11.68 5.98 26.44
CA GLU A 56 10.21 5.87 26.47
C GLU A 56 9.73 4.51 27.02
N GLY A 57 10.66 3.57 27.27
CA GLY A 57 10.36 2.26 27.85
C GLY A 57 9.84 1.24 26.84
N GLU A 58 9.94 1.52 25.53
CA GLU A 58 9.50 0.61 24.48
C GLU A 58 10.48 -0.55 24.22
N VAL A 59 11.73 -0.41 24.69
CA VAL A 59 12.79 -1.42 24.54
C VAL A 59 13.34 -1.82 25.91
N VAL A 60 13.16 -3.09 26.28
CA VAL A 60 13.77 -3.66 27.49
C VAL A 60 15.25 -3.91 27.20
N VAL A 61 16.12 -3.13 27.82
CA VAL A 61 17.58 -3.32 27.72
C VAL A 61 17.94 -4.62 28.45
N SER A 62 18.12 -5.69 27.67
CA SER A 62 18.63 -6.98 28.16
C SER A 62 20.11 -7.11 27.81
N ASP A 63 20.79 -8.10 28.41
CA ASP A 63 22.19 -8.42 28.11
C ASP A 63 22.43 -8.73 26.61
N ASN A 64 21.36 -8.99 25.84
CA ASN A 64 21.39 -9.17 24.40
C ASN A 64 20.50 -8.14 23.68
N LEU A 65 21.04 -6.93 23.49
CA LEU A 65 20.39 -5.84 22.75
C LEU A 65 19.96 -6.27 21.34
N ALA A 66 20.73 -7.12 20.65
CA ALA A 66 20.37 -7.61 19.32
C ALA A 66 19.07 -8.42 19.36
N ALA A 67 18.91 -9.32 20.34
CA ALA A 67 17.67 -10.07 20.52
C ALA A 67 16.47 -9.17 20.87
N SER A 68 16.69 -8.08 21.62
CA SER A 68 15.65 -7.10 21.93
C SER A 68 15.22 -6.30 20.69
N ILE A 69 16.16 -5.95 19.80
CA ILE A 69 15.87 -5.30 18.51
C ILE A 69 15.11 -6.26 17.59
N ASP A 70 15.55 -7.52 17.46
CA ASP A 70 14.87 -8.52 16.64
C ASP A 70 13.42 -8.75 17.11
N ALA A 71 13.19 -8.81 18.42
CA ALA A 71 11.86 -8.90 19.00
C ALA A 71 10.98 -7.68 18.65
N ARG A 72 11.56 -6.47 18.64
CA ARG A 72 10.85 -5.25 18.27
C ARG A 72 10.53 -5.22 16.77
N VAL A 73 11.46 -5.66 15.91
CA VAL A 73 11.21 -5.79 14.47
C VAL A 73 10.09 -6.79 14.21
N ALA A 74 10.09 -7.94 14.88
CA ALA A 74 9.02 -8.92 14.77
C ALA A 74 7.65 -8.37 15.20
N GLU A 75 7.61 -7.53 16.24
CA GLU A 75 6.38 -6.87 16.67
C GLU A 75 5.90 -5.82 15.65
N LEU A 76 6.80 -5.04 15.06
CA LEU A 76 6.46 -4.11 13.98
C LEU A 76 5.93 -4.86 12.75
N ASP A 77 6.59 -5.96 12.35
CA ASP A 77 6.15 -6.81 11.25
C ASP A 77 4.77 -7.39 11.52
N ARG A 78 4.48 -7.79 12.77
CA ARG A 78 3.15 -8.26 13.19
C ARG A 78 2.10 -7.15 13.01
N LEU A 79 2.37 -5.95 13.53
CA LEU A 79 1.44 -4.81 13.43
C LEU A 79 1.18 -4.40 11.97
N ILE A 80 2.23 -4.34 11.15
CA ILE A 80 2.12 -4.02 9.72
C ILE A 80 1.35 -5.12 9.00
N SER A 81 1.65 -6.39 9.29
CA SER A 81 0.97 -7.54 8.68
C SER A 81 -0.51 -7.59 9.04
N GLU A 82 -0.88 -7.26 10.27
CA GLU A 82 -2.27 -7.18 10.71
C GLU A 82 -3.03 -6.08 9.97
N GLN A 83 -2.43 -4.89 9.88
CA GLN A 83 -3.04 -3.77 9.17
C GLN A 83 -3.17 -4.05 7.67
N LEU A 84 -2.11 -4.60 7.05
CA LEU A 84 -2.12 -4.95 5.64
C LEU A 84 -3.13 -6.07 5.37
N SER A 85 -3.20 -7.08 6.24
CA SER A 85 -4.21 -8.14 6.13
C SER A 85 -5.62 -7.57 6.19
N ALA A 86 -5.91 -6.63 7.09
CA ALA A 86 -7.21 -5.98 7.16
C ALA A 86 -7.57 -5.25 5.85
N ILE A 87 -6.60 -4.58 5.22
CA ILE A 87 -6.80 -3.88 3.94
C ILE A 87 -7.02 -4.89 2.79
N MET A 88 -6.16 -5.92 2.69
CA MET A 88 -6.24 -6.91 1.61
C MET A 88 -7.49 -7.80 1.70
N HIS A 89 -8.01 -8.02 2.90
CA HIS A 89 -9.25 -8.78 3.12
C HIS A 89 -10.51 -7.93 3.09
N ALA A 90 -10.40 -6.62 2.80
CA ALA A 90 -11.56 -5.78 2.62
C ALA A 90 -12.36 -6.25 1.38
N PRO A 91 -13.69 -6.46 1.48
CA PRO A 91 -14.50 -6.98 0.38
C PRO A 91 -14.40 -6.14 -0.91
N GLU A 92 -14.30 -4.82 -0.76
CA GLU A 92 -14.16 -3.88 -1.88
C GLU A 92 -12.82 -4.08 -2.61
N PHE A 93 -11.74 -4.28 -1.85
CA PHE A 93 -10.42 -4.54 -2.40
C PHE A 93 -10.37 -5.90 -3.10
N GLN A 94 -10.88 -6.95 -2.46
CA GLN A 94 -10.92 -8.30 -3.05
C GLN A 94 -11.75 -8.37 -4.33
N ALA A 95 -12.88 -7.65 -4.38
CA ALA A 95 -13.68 -7.55 -5.60
C ALA A 95 -12.89 -6.93 -6.76
N LEU A 96 -12.15 -5.85 -6.50
CA LEU A 96 -11.31 -5.21 -7.49
C LEU A 96 -10.10 -6.07 -7.87
N GLU A 97 -9.41 -6.65 -6.89
CA GLU A 97 -8.23 -7.51 -7.09
C GLU A 97 -8.59 -8.75 -7.91
N SER A 98 -9.71 -9.41 -7.60
CA SER A 98 -10.17 -10.59 -8.34
C SER A 98 -10.48 -10.25 -9.81
N ALA A 99 -11.04 -9.07 -10.08
CA ALA A 99 -11.29 -8.58 -11.43
C ALA A 99 -10.00 -8.37 -12.24
N TRP A 100 -9.05 -7.65 -11.68
CA TRP A 100 -7.79 -7.36 -12.37
C TRP A 100 -6.90 -8.59 -12.49
N THR A 101 -6.85 -9.42 -11.46
CA THR A 101 -6.06 -10.66 -11.49
C THR A 101 -6.65 -11.66 -12.49
N GLY A 102 -7.98 -11.77 -12.56
CA GLY A 102 -8.67 -12.58 -13.57
C GLY A 102 -8.41 -12.08 -14.99
N LEU A 103 -8.50 -10.76 -15.22
CA LEU A 103 -8.17 -10.16 -16.52
C LEU A 103 -6.69 -10.38 -16.89
N HIS A 104 -5.79 -10.17 -15.95
CA HIS A 104 -4.36 -10.39 -16.15
C HIS A 104 -4.06 -11.86 -16.47
N TYR A 105 -4.72 -12.80 -15.80
CA TYR A 105 -4.65 -14.22 -16.13
C TYR A 105 -5.11 -14.50 -17.56
N LEU A 106 -6.27 -13.96 -17.96
CA LEU A 106 -6.80 -14.10 -19.32
C LEU A 106 -5.79 -13.60 -20.36
N CYS A 107 -5.23 -12.40 -20.16
CA CYS A 107 -4.26 -11.83 -21.07
C CYS A 107 -2.95 -12.65 -21.12
N ARG A 108 -2.48 -13.17 -19.99
CA ARG A 108 -1.23 -13.96 -19.94
C ARG A 108 -1.36 -15.36 -20.54
N GLN A 109 -2.52 -15.99 -20.39
CA GLN A 109 -2.77 -17.35 -20.91
C GLN A 109 -3.27 -17.36 -22.35
N THR A 110 -3.61 -16.20 -22.90
CA THR A 110 -4.05 -16.07 -24.29
C THR A 110 -2.91 -15.56 -25.15
N SER A 111 -2.49 -16.35 -26.13
CA SER A 111 -1.54 -15.90 -27.16
C SER A 111 -2.23 -14.91 -28.10
N THR A 112 -2.26 -13.63 -27.73
CA THR A 112 -2.78 -12.55 -28.56
C THR A 112 -1.83 -12.28 -29.73
N GLY A 113 -2.17 -12.77 -30.92
CA GLY A 113 -1.49 -12.44 -32.18
C GLY A 113 -2.24 -11.37 -32.98
N THR A 114 -1.95 -11.24 -34.26
CA THR A 114 -2.67 -10.33 -35.18
C THR A 114 -4.16 -10.65 -35.33
N HIS A 115 -4.54 -11.91 -35.12
CA HIS A 115 -5.89 -12.43 -35.32
C HIS A 115 -6.76 -12.44 -34.06
N LEU A 116 -6.19 -12.22 -32.86
CA LEU A 116 -6.93 -12.29 -31.60
C LEU A 116 -6.76 -10.98 -30.83
N LYS A 117 -7.88 -10.31 -30.59
CA LYS A 117 -7.95 -9.05 -29.85
C LYS A 117 -8.84 -9.22 -28.62
N ILE A 118 -8.36 -8.72 -27.49
CA ILE A 118 -9.14 -8.61 -26.25
C ILE A 118 -9.50 -7.14 -26.09
N LYS A 119 -10.79 -6.82 -25.99
CA LYS A 119 -11.27 -5.47 -25.70
C LYS A 119 -11.91 -5.47 -24.32
N LEU A 120 -11.58 -4.45 -23.52
CA LEU A 120 -12.11 -4.28 -22.17
C LEU A 120 -13.17 -3.17 -22.18
N LEU A 121 -14.33 -3.47 -21.61
CA LEU A 121 -15.36 -2.49 -21.29
C LEU A 121 -15.54 -2.47 -19.77
N ASN A 122 -15.21 -1.34 -19.14
CA ASN A 122 -15.51 -1.14 -17.73
C ASN A 122 -16.96 -0.70 -17.57
N ALA A 123 -17.82 -1.59 -17.07
CA ALA A 123 -19.22 -1.30 -16.79
C ALA A 123 -19.70 -2.10 -15.58
N GLY A 124 -20.33 -1.41 -14.63
CA GLY A 124 -20.90 -2.07 -13.45
C GLY A 124 -22.20 -2.81 -13.77
N LYS A 125 -22.52 -3.89 -13.02
CA LYS A 125 -23.78 -4.64 -13.17
C LYS A 125 -25.02 -3.73 -13.12
N ARG A 126 -25.04 -2.78 -12.19
CA ARG A 126 -26.15 -1.83 -12.02
C ARG A 126 -26.29 -0.87 -13.19
N GLU A 127 -25.17 -0.48 -13.79
CA GLU A 127 -25.14 0.42 -14.95
C GLU A 127 -25.65 -0.28 -16.19
N LEU A 128 -25.23 -1.53 -16.43
CA LEU A 128 -25.74 -2.34 -17.53
C LEU A 128 -27.25 -2.59 -17.38
N ILE A 129 -27.72 -2.96 -16.18
CA ILE A 129 -29.17 -3.12 -15.95
C ILE A 129 -29.92 -1.81 -16.21
N LYS A 130 -29.35 -0.67 -15.81
CA LYS A 130 -29.96 0.65 -16.06
C LYS A 130 -30.00 0.95 -17.55
N ASP A 131 -28.94 0.68 -18.30
CA ASP A 131 -28.85 0.86 -19.75
C ASP A 131 -29.98 0.08 -20.44
N PHE A 132 -30.08 -1.22 -20.16
CA PHE A 132 -31.13 -2.08 -20.73
C PHE A 132 -32.55 -1.67 -20.34
N LYS A 133 -32.77 -1.18 -19.11
CA LYS A 133 -34.10 -0.70 -18.68
C LYS A 133 -34.47 0.66 -19.26
N SER A 134 -33.48 1.48 -19.59
CA SER A 134 -33.69 2.82 -20.13
C SER A 134 -33.90 2.82 -21.65
N ALA A 135 -33.38 1.81 -22.34
CA ALA A 135 -33.60 1.62 -23.76
C ALA A 135 -35.04 1.19 -24.04
N ILE A 136 -35.64 1.72 -25.10
CA ILE A 136 -37.00 1.36 -25.54
C ILE A 136 -37.01 -0.09 -26.03
N ASP A 137 -35.98 -0.45 -26.79
CA ASP A 137 -35.71 -1.79 -27.31
C ASP A 137 -34.25 -2.16 -27.09
N PHE A 138 -33.93 -3.46 -27.12
CA PHE A 138 -32.60 -3.97 -26.80
C PHE A 138 -31.50 -3.45 -27.76
N ASP A 139 -31.85 -3.20 -29.01
CA ASP A 139 -30.98 -2.72 -30.07
C ASP A 139 -30.64 -1.22 -29.94
N GLN A 140 -31.32 -0.50 -29.05
CA GLN A 140 -31.05 0.91 -28.76
C GLN A 140 -30.13 1.11 -27.54
N SER A 141 -29.81 0.03 -26.81
CA SER A 141 -28.94 0.07 -25.64
C SER A 141 -27.50 0.49 -25.99
N ALA A 142 -26.81 1.15 -25.06
CA ALA A 142 -25.42 1.54 -25.28
C ALA A 142 -24.52 0.31 -25.47
N LEU A 143 -24.80 -0.79 -24.78
CA LEU A 143 -24.06 -2.04 -24.98
C LEU A 143 -24.25 -2.58 -26.41
N PHE A 144 -25.47 -2.57 -26.95
CA PHE A 144 -25.73 -3.07 -28.30
C PHE A 144 -24.99 -2.24 -29.35
N LYS A 145 -25.00 -0.91 -29.24
CA LYS A 145 -24.26 -0.04 -30.18
C LYS A 145 -22.78 -0.36 -30.20
N LYS A 146 -22.17 -0.57 -29.02
CA LYS A 146 -20.74 -0.88 -28.89
C LYS A 146 -20.36 -2.28 -29.38
N VAL A 147 -21.21 -3.26 -29.12
CA VAL A 147 -20.92 -4.66 -29.47
C VAL A 147 -21.26 -4.95 -30.93
N TYR A 148 -22.41 -4.45 -31.38
CA TYR A 148 -22.96 -4.79 -32.68
C TYR A 148 -22.70 -3.72 -33.73
N GLU A 149 -23.19 -2.49 -33.57
CA GLU A 149 -23.10 -1.46 -34.61
C GLU A 149 -21.65 -1.03 -34.91
N GLU A 150 -20.87 -0.73 -33.87
CA GLU A 150 -19.48 -0.25 -33.99
C GLU A 150 -18.53 -1.31 -34.58
N GLU A 151 -18.82 -2.61 -34.43
CA GLU A 151 -17.93 -3.68 -34.87
C GLU A 151 -18.52 -4.56 -35.98
N PHE A 152 -19.66 -5.21 -35.73
CA PHE A 152 -20.28 -6.09 -36.71
C PHE A 152 -20.98 -5.30 -37.84
N GLY A 153 -21.62 -4.18 -37.49
CA GLY A 153 -22.34 -3.31 -38.43
C GLY A 153 -21.45 -2.41 -39.27
N THR A 154 -20.16 -2.32 -38.96
CA THR A 154 -19.21 -1.42 -39.61
C THR A 154 -18.34 -2.16 -40.63
N PHE A 155 -18.22 -1.61 -41.83
CA PHE A 155 -17.38 -2.20 -42.88
C PHE A 155 -15.90 -2.24 -42.45
N GLY A 156 -15.32 -3.44 -42.38
CA GLY A 156 -13.95 -3.65 -41.90
C GLY A 156 -13.79 -3.72 -40.38
N GLY A 157 -14.89 -3.77 -39.62
CA GLY A 157 -14.87 -3.98 -38.17
C GLY A 157 -14.46 -5.40 -37.77
N ALA A 158 -14.19 -5.60 -36.48
CA ALA A 158 -13.75 -6.88 -35.94
C ALA A 158 -14.83 -7.47 -35.03
N PRO A 159 -15.68 -8.38 -35.52
CA PRO A 159 -16.81 -8.86 -34.75
C PRO A 159 -16.37 -9.63 -33.49
N PHE A 160 -17.13 -9.47 -32.41
CA PHE A 160 -16.86 -10.17 -31.16
C PHE A 160 -17.26 -11.64 -31.27
N GLY A 161 -16.30 -12.56 -31.08
CA GLY A 161 -16.57 -13.99 -31.05
C GLY A 161 -17.14 -14.47 -29.71
N ALA A 162 -16.82 -13.79 -28.61
CA ALA A 162 -17.33 -14.09 -27.28
C ALA A 162 -17.40 -12.81 -26.43
N LEU A 163 -18.36 -12.78 -25.51
CA LEU A 163 -18.46 -11.77 -24.46
C LEU A 163 -18.28 -12.46 -23.11
N ILE A 164 -17.35 -11.93 -22.30
CA ILE A 164 -17.09 -12.44 -20.95
C ILE A 164 -17.52 -11.35 -19.99
N GLY A 165 -18.56 -11.64 -19.20
CA GLY A 165 -19.04 -10.75 -18.15
C GLY A 165 -18.59 -11.26 -16.79
N GLN A 166 -17.81 -10.45 -16.06
CA GLN A 166 -17.44 -10.76 -14.68
C GLN A 166 -18.58 -10.33 -13.74
N PHE A 167 -19.65 -11.12 -13.69
CA PHE A 167 -20.80 -10.85 -12.85
C PHE A 167 -21.26 -12.11 -12.12
N GLU A 168 -21.60 -11.94 -10.85
CA GLU A 168 -22.34 -12.96 -10.12
C GLU A 168 -23.82 -12.84 -10.46
N LEU A 169 -24.33 -13.87 -11.15
CA LEU A 169 -25.73 -14.00 -11.49
C LEU A 169 -26.43 -14.81 -10.40
N THR A 170 -27.39 -14.17 -9.73
CA THR A 170 -28.27 -14.81 -8.77
C THR A 170 -29.61 -15.13 -9.44
N ARG A 171 -30.47 -15.91 -8.75
CA ARG A 171 -31.81 -16.22 -9.24
C ARG A 171 -32.81 -15.05 -9.11
N GLN A 172 -32.34 -13.87 -8.71
CA GLN A 172 -33.21 -12.71 -8.54
C GLN A 172 -33.50 -12.08 -9.91
N PRO A 173 -34.77 -11.74 -10.19
CA PRO A 173 -35.17 -11.09 -11.44
C PRO A 173 -34.67 -9.65 -11.55
#